data_AF-A0A1R3XRZ0-F1
#
_entry.id   AF-A0A1R3XRZ0-F1
#
_cell.length_a   1.000
_cell.length_b   1.000
_cell.length_c   1.000
_cell.angle_alpha   90.00
_cell.angle_beta   90.00
_cell.angle_gamma   90.00
#
_symmetry.space_group_name_H-M   'P 1'
#
loop_
_entity.id
_entity.type
_entity.pdbx_description
1 polymer ?
#
loop_
_entity_poly.entity_id
_entity_poly.type
_entity_poly.pdbx_seq_one_letter_code
_entity_poly.pdbx_strand_id
1 'polypeptide(L)'
;MSKRSYWCYRVDTSRLKFFWNELIEARLRQGWGWDSKQDLRNFQLDEGAGRNRPMFNNVKKGDVLLIPQLPNWGDVALVEATEDWNKGYRFDIDKNTGDFGHIFPAKYLKKFTRNNENVTGNIRSTLKNPSRFWSINHYSEDVERLLLSQESDLSKRQDHESRLESSIGNVFNEVFDEKLFAEKLFDKLSEQFTREEWEYALVYGLKQLFPYYQIDRVGGKEEKNHGTDILIKLPSILSNHEYAIAIQVKDYDGFVGEEVIRQINRADAYWATENLKLIEKIVIITKAKKEENVRLLEHDKSVKFIFAHELKGLLSEIGKSFIGMK
;
A
#
# COMPACT_ATOMS: atom_id res chain seq x y z
N MET A 1 -22.46 19.88 21.07
CA MET A 1 -22.42 18.85 20.02
C MET A 1 -21.16 18.03 20.23
N SER A 2 -21.28 16.70 20.28
CA SER A 2 -20.10 15.82 20.28
C SER A 2 -19.23 16.15 19.06
N LYS A 3 -17.94 16.44 19.26
CA LYS A 3 -17.03 16.76 18.16
C LYS A 3 -16.68 15.45 17.44
N ARG A 4 -17.49 15.08 16.45
CA ARG A 4 -17.19 13.94 15.56
C ARG A 4 -15.92 14.19 14.77
N SER A 5 -15.16 13.14 14.54
CA SER A 5 -13.98 13.14 13.69
C SER A 5 -14.31 12.65 12.28
N TYR A 6 -13.45 13.03 11.35
CA TYR A 6 -13.56 12.73 9.93
C TYR A 6 -12.33 12.00 9.45
N TRP A 7 -12.58 10.91 8.72
CA TRP A 7 -11.56 10.00 8.26
C TRP A 7 -11.73 9.69 6.78
N CYS A 8 -10.67 9.22 6.16
CA CYS A 8 -10.76 8.51 4.90
C CYS A 8 -10.30 7.06 5.09
N TYR A 9 -10.89 6.17 4.31
CA TYR A 9 -10.69 4.73 4.44
C TYR A 9 -10.69 4.08 3.05
N ARG A 10 -9.65 3.33 2.69
CA ARG A 10 -9.58 2.62 1.39
C ARG A 10 -9.88 1.15 1.53
N VAL A 11 -10.72 0.66 0.63
CA VAL A 11 -10.97 -0.77 0.40
C VAL A 11 -10.06 -1.29 -0.72
N ASP A 12 -9.99 -2.60 -0.89
CA ASP A 12 -9.36 -3.22 -2.06
C ASP A 12 -10.29 -3.06 -3.28
N THR A 13 -9.81 -2.34 -4.29
CA THR A 13 -10.57 -1.99 -5.49
C THR A 13 -10.78 -3.17 -6.45
N SER A 14 -10.08 -4.29 -6.29
CA SER A 14 -10.30 -5.50 -7.10
C SER A 14 -11.62 -6.21 -6.75
N ARG A 15 -12.19 -5.93 -5.56
CA ARG A 15 -13.41 -6.61 -5.05
C ARG A 15 -14.51 -5.62 -4.64
N LEU A 16 -14.71 -4.53 -5.39
CA LEU A 16 -15.68 -3.47 -5.04
C LEU A 16 -17.09 -3.98 -4.73
N LYS A 17 -17.61 -4.91 -5.54
CA LYS A 17 -18.95 -5.48 -5.34
C LYS A 17 -19.07 -6.20 -3.99
N PHE A 18 -18.03 -6.91 -3.57
CA PHE A 18 -17.98 -7.57 -2.27
C PHE A 18 -17.99 -6.55 -1.13
N PHE A 19 -17.09 -5.56 -1.15
CA PHE A 19 -17.05 -4.52 -0.11
C PHE A 19 -18.33 -3.70 -0.04
N TRP A 20 -18.95 -3.43 -1.19
CA TRP A 20 -20.22 -2.72 -1.26
C TRP A 20 -21.35 -3.51 -0.59
N ASN A 21 -21.50 -4.80 -0.93
CA ASN A 21 -22.51 -5.65 -0.33
C ASN A 21 -22.33 -5.77 1.19
N GLU A 22 -21.09 -5.94 1.65
CA GLU A 22 -20.77 -5.98 3.08
C GLU A 22 -21.12 -4.66 3.78
N LEU A 23 -20.79 -3.51 3.18
CA LEU A 23 -21.09 -2.19 3.74
C LEU A 23 -22.61 -1.95 3.85
N ILE A 24 -23.39 -2.38 2.86
CA ILE A 24 -24.86 -2.29 2.90
C ILE A 24 -25.44 -3.12 4.06
N GLU A 25 -24.79 -4.22 4.43
CA GLU A 25 -25.12 -5.02 5.62
C GLU A 25 -24.44 -4.51 6.91
N ALA A 26 -24.01 -3.26 6.91
CA ALA A 26 -23.33 -2.57 8.01
C ALA A 26 -21.97 -3.16 8.44
N ARG A 27 -21.33 -3.92 7.54
CA ARG A 27 -20.01 -4.53 7.73
C ARG A 27 -18.97 -3.84 6.86
N LEU A 28 -18.25 -2.87 7.41
CA LEU A 28 -17.14 -2.25 6.68
C LEU A 28 -15.88 -3.12 6.79
N ARG A 29 -15.56 -3.85 5.72
CA ARG A 29 -14.36 -4.70 5.66
C ARG A 29 -13.10 -3.96 5.20
N GLN A 30 -11.95 -4.36 5.76
CA GLN A 30 -10.64 -3.98 5.23
C GLN A 30 -10.26 -4.84 4.03
N GLY A 31 -9.46 -4.28 3.12
CA GLY A 31 -8.82 -5.03 2.03
C GLY A 31 -7.64 -5.92 2.43
N TRP A 32 -7.69 -6.54 3.61
CA TRP A 32 -6.70 -7.52 4.13
C TRP A 32 -7.24 -8.21 5.39
N GLY A 33 -6.57 -9.25 5.87
CA GLY A 33 -6.92 -10.02 7.08
C GLY A 33 -7.08 -11.52 6.80
N TRP A 34 -6.04 -12.18 6.30
CA TRP A 34 -6.08 -13.58 5.85
C TRP A 34 -5.60 -14.58 6.91
N ASP A 35 -4.95 -14.11 7.99
CA ASP A 35 -4.51 -14.96 9.10
C ASP A 35 -5.18 -14.53 10.42
N SER A 36 -5.64 -15.49 11.21
CA SER A 36 -6.13 -15.29 12.58
C SER A 36 -5.19 -14.47 13.49
N LYS A 37 -3.88 -14.57 13.29
CA LYS A 37 -2.85 -13.83 14.04
C LYS A 37 -2.82 -12.34 13.72
N GLN A 38 -3.52 -11.90 12.69
CA GLN A 38 -3.67 -10.50 12.32
C GLN A 38 -4.79 -9.80 13.13
N ASP A 39 -5.57 -10.53 13.94
CA ASP A 39 -6.64 -9.96 14.75
C ASP A 39 -6.14 -8.78 15.61
N LEU A 40 -6.71 -7.58 15.40
CA LEU A 40 -6.30 -6.35 16.08
C LEU A 40 -6.49 -6.39 17.60
N ARG A 41 -7.33 -7.29 18.13
CA ARG A 41 -7.52 -7.51 19.58
C ARG A 41 -6.34 -8.25 20.20
N ASN A 42 -5.70 -9.12 19.44
CA ASN A 42 -4.56 -9.93 19.84
C ASN A 42 -3.58 -10.00 18.67
N PHE A 43 -2.94 -8.87 18.39
CA PHE A 43 -2.15 -8.67 17.19
C PHE A 43 -0.79 -9.34 17.32
N GLN A 44 -0.59 -10.46 16.63
CA GLN A 44 0.61 -11.30 16.72
C GLN A 44 1.42 -11.36 15.42
N LEU A 45 0.83 -10.93 14.30
CA LEU A 45 1.47 -10.93 12.98
C LEU A 45 1.33 -9.55 12.33
N ASP A 46 2.46 -8.83 12.20
CA ASP A 46 2.52 -7.55 11.50
C ASP A 46 3.16 -7.68 10.11
N GLU A 47 2.31 -7.73 9.09
CA GLU A 47 2.67 -7.66 7.67
C GLU A 47 2.23 -6.34 7.03
N GLY A 48 2.41 -5.22 7.75
CA GLY A 48 1.96 -3.90 7.31
C GLY A 48 0.60 -3.50 7.88
N ALA A 49 -0.03 -4.41 8.61
CA ALA A 49 -1.24 -4.24 9.40
C ALA A 49 -1.06 -3.22 10.55
N GLY A 50 0.15 -3.06 11.10
CA GLY A 50 0.44 -2.13 12.18
C GLY A 50 0.13 -0.66 11.83
N ARG A 51 0.30 -0.26 10.57
CA ARG A 51 -0.02 1.10 10.08
C ARG A 51 -1.51 1.43 10.16
N ASN A 52 -2.35 0.41 10.19
CA ASN A 52 -3.80 0.49 10.17
C ASN A 52 -4.39 0.51 11.60
N ARG A 53 -3.59 0.16 12.62
CA ARG A 53 -3.99 0.16 14.04
C ARG A 53 -4.62 1.47 14.56
N PRO A 54 -4.25 2.68 14.08
CA PRO A 54 -4.92 3.91 14.49
C PRO A 54 -6.43 3.89 14.28
N MET A 55 -6.94 3.23 13.24
CA MET A 55 -8.39 3.22 12.99
C MET A 55 -9.17 2.45 14.06
N PHE A 56 -8.62 1.34 14.54
CA PHE A 56 -9.22 0.53 15.61
C PHE A 56 -9.33 1.34 16.91
N ASN A 57 -8.30 2.10 17.25
CA ASN A 57 -8.26 2.86 18.50
C ASN A 57 -9.00 4.21 18.44
N ASN A 58 -8.97 4.88 17.29
CA ASN A 58 -9.32 6.29 17.20
C ASN A 58 -10.73 6.55 16.65
N VAL A 59 -11.29 5.65 15.83
CA VAL A 59 -12.64 5.85 15.27
C VAL A 59 -13.68 5.60 16.35
N LYS A 60 -14.52 6.61 16.60
CA LYS A 60 -15.60 6.58 17.60
C LYS A 60 -16.96 6.54 16.94
N LYS A 61 -17.96 6.11 17.70
CA LYS A 61 -19.35 6.16 17.28
C LYS A 61 -19.74 7.58 16.83
N GLY A 62 -20.33 7.69 15.64
CA GLY A 62 -20.76 8.96 15.03
C GLY A 62 -19.68 9.67 14.20
N ASP A 63 -18.45 9.14 14.15
CA ASP A 63 -17.43 9.61 13.21
C ASP A 63 -17.84 9.30 11.77
N VAL A 64 -17.39 10.13 10.84
CA VAL A 64 -17.72 10.01 9.41
C VAL A 64 -16.48 9.64 8.61
N LEU A 65 -16.66 8.72 7.67
CA LEU A 65 -15.61 8.19 6.81
C LEU A 65 -15.95 8.41 5.33
N LEU A 66 -14.94 8.81 4.56
CA LEU A 66 -15.00 8.86 3.09
C LEU A 66 -14.26 7.65 2.52
N ILE A 67 -14.94 6.86 1.69
CA ILE A 67 -14.40 5.66 1.06
C ILE A 67 -14.32 5.89 -0.45
N PRO A 68 -13.14 6.21 -1.01
CA PRO A 68 -12.99 6.40 -2.44
C PRO A 68 -13.14 5.08 -3.20
N GLN A 69 -13.60 5.20 -4.45
CA GLN A 69 -13.85 4.10 -5.38
C GLN A 69 -14.95 3.12 -4.93
N LEU A 70 -15.96 3.58 -4.17
CA LEU A 70 -17.04 2.72 -3.68
C LEU A 70 -18.41 3.43 -3.84
N PRO A 71 -19.44 2.79 -4.43
CA PRO A 71 -19.47 1.43 -4.98
C PRO A 71 -18.73 1.24 -6.30
N ASN A 72 -18.48 2.31 -7.05
CA ASN A 72 -17.90 2.26 -8.38
C ASN A 72 -16.64 3.12 -8.48
N TRP A 73 -15.89 2.92 -9.57
CA TRP A 73 -14.85 3.86 -9.96
C TRP A 73 -15.38 5.29 -10.12
N GLY A 74 -14.69 6.25 -9.49
CA GLY A 74 -15.04 7.67 -9.46
C GLY A 74 -16.04 8.08 -8.38
N ASP A 75 -16.73 7.11 -7.76
CA ASP A 75 -17.64 7.35 -6.64
C ASP A 75 -16.86 7.34 -5.31
N VAL A 76 -17.39 8.09 -4.33
CA VAL A 76 -16.90 8.11 -2.95
C VAL A 76 -18.09 7.92 -2.04
N ALA A 77 -18.07 6.86 -1.22
CA ALA A 77 -19.10 6.61 -0.23
C ALA A 77 -18.84 7.41 1.05
N LEU A 78 -19.87 8.04 1.59
CA LEU A 78 -19.90 8.57 2.96
C LEU A 78 -20.52 7.52 3.87
N VAL A 79 -19.85 7.27 4.98
CA VAL A 79 -20.20 6.24 5.94
C VAL A 79 -20.08 6.79 7.36
N GLU A 80 -20.98 6.39 8.26
CA GLU A 80 -20.91 6.72 9.68
C GLU A 80 -20.49 5.49 10.49
N ALA A 81 -19.57 5.64 11.44
CA ALA A 81 -19.26 4.59 12.40
C ALA A 81 -20.42 4.41 13.39
N THR A 82 -21.03 3.23 13.44
CA THR A 82 -22.22 2.99 14.27
C THR A 82 -21.88 2.66 15.73
N GLU A 83 -20.63 2.28 15.99
CA GLU A 83 -20.06 2.02 17.32
C GLU A 83 -18.60 2.49 17.38
N ASP A 84 -18.04 2.56 18.59
CA ASP A 84 -16.59 2.67 18.73
C ASP A 84 -15.95 1.44 18.09
N TRP A 85 -15.03 1.66 17.16
CA TRP A 85 -14.48 0.54 16.38
C TRP A 85 -13.75 -0.47 17.25
N ASN A 86 -13.05 -0.06 18.30
CA ASN A 86 -12.44 -1.00 19.24
C ASN A 86 -13.43 -1.89 20.02
N LYS A 87 -14.72 -1.51 20.08
CA LYS A 87 -15.75 -2.29 20.77
C LYS A 87 -16.53 -3.18 19.81
N GLY A 88 -16.98 -2.63 18.68
CA GLY A 88 -17.81 -3.36 17.72
C GLY A 88 -17.01 -4.09 16.64
N TYR A 89 -15.68 -3.98 16.63
CA TYR A 89 -14.81 -4.70 15.72
C TYR A 89 -14.94 -6.22 15.87
N ARG A 90 -14.96 -6.91 14.73
CA ARG A 90 -14.95 -8.37 14.64
C ARG A 90 -13.86 -8.81 13.66
N PHE A 91 -13.32 -9.99 13.92
CA PHE A 91 -12.41 -10.65 13.00
C PHE A 91 -13.04 -11.96 12.52
N ASP A 92 -13.36 -12.03 11.23
CA ASP A 92 -13.97 -13.19 10.58
C ASP A 92 -13.58 -13.23 9.11
N ILE A 93 -12.70 -14.17 8.76
CA ILE A 93 -12.13 -14.31 7.41
C ILE A 93 -13.23 -14.79 6.48
N ASP A 94 -13.39 -14.09 5.36
CA ASP A 94 -14.37 -14.50 4.37
C ASP A 94 -13.95 -15.84 3.74
N LYS A 95 -14.85 -16.84 3.79
CA LYS A 95 -14.53 -18.22 3.39
C LYS A 95 -14.31 -18.38 1.90
N ASN A 96 -14.88 -17.50 1.08
CA ASN A 96 -14.79 -17.58 -0.38
C ASN A 96 -13.48 -16.99 -0.88
N THR A 97 -13.02 -15.90 -0.26
CA THR A 97 -11.80 -15.18 -0.63
C THR A 97 -10.58 -15.65 0.16
N GLY A 98 -10.78 -16.20 1.36
CA GLY A 98 -9.70 -16.54 2.29
C GLY A 98 -8.99 -15.31 2.88
N ASP A 99 -9.60 -14.13 2.78
CA ASP A 99 -9.04 -12.84 3.22
C ASP A 99 -10.14 -11.94 3.81
N PHE A 100 -9.82 -10.65 4.00
CA PHE A 100 -10.72 -9.58 4.40
C PHE A 100 -11.33 -9.76 5.80
N GLY A 101 -10.58 -10.36 6.72
CA GLY A 101 -11.06 -10.73 8.05
C GLY A 101 -11.48 -9.58 8.96
N HIS A 102 -10.96 -8.37 8.75
CA HIS A 102 -11.28 -7.23 9.61
C HIS A 102 -12.62 -6.58 9.27
N ILE A 103 -13.54 -6.56 10.23
CA ILE A 103 -14.89 -6.01 10.07
C ILE A 103 -15.11 -4.91 11.10
N PHE A 104 -15.47 -3.72 10.62
CA PHE A 104 -15.85 -2.58 11.44
C PHE A 104 -17.33 -2.23 11.27
N PRO A 105 -18.02 -1.86 12.37
CA PRO A 105 -19.43 -1.50 12.34
C PRO A 105 -19.59 -0.10 11.72
N ALA A 106 -20.31 -0.02 10.61
CA ALA A 106 -20.48 1.24 9.90
C ALA A 106 -21.79 1.25 9.10
N LYS A 107 -22.36 2.44 8.85
CA LYS A 107 -23.60 2.62 8.11
C LYS A 107 -23.38 3.52 6.91
N TYR A 108 -23.75 3.03 5.73
CA TYR A 108 -23.78 3.87 4.52
C TYR A 108 -24.74 5.05 4.69
N LEU A 109 -24.28 6.24 4.31
CA LEU A 109 -25.10 7.46 4.32
C LEU A 109 -25.56 7.84 2.91
N LYS A 110 -24.61 8.03 2.00
CA LYS A 110 -24.80 8.43 0.59
C LYS A 110 -23.47 8.38 -0.14
N LYS A 111 -23.46 8.61 -1.46
CA LYS A 111 -22.24 8.74 -2.25
C LYS A 111 -22.17 10.07 -3.01
N PHE A 112 -20.98 10.39 -3.48
CA PHE A 112 -20.75 11.51 -4.41
C PHE A 112 -19.74 11.14 -5.48
N THR A 113 -19.80 11.81 -6.61
CA THR A 113 -18.78 11.68 -7.65
C THR A 113 -17.62 12.63 -7.34
N ARG A 114 -16.39 12.12 -7.32
CA ARG A 114 -15.18 12.90 -6.94
C ARG A 114 -15.04 14.23 -7.71
N ASN A 115 -15.40 14.23 -8.99
CA ASN A 115 -15.28 15.39 -9.88
C ASN A 115 -16.56 16.24 -9.98
N ASN A 116 -17.50 16.06 -9.06
CA ASN A 116 -18.69 16.91 -8.96
C ASN A 116 -18.30 18.34 -8.52
N GLU A 117 -19.01 19.34 -9.03
CA GLU A 117 -18.77 20.77 -8.78
C GLU A 117 -18.97 21.18 -7.32
N ASN A 118 -19.88 20.50 -6.61
CA ASN A 118 -20.18 20.71 -5.20
C ASN A 118 -19.13 20.08 -4.27
N VAL A 119 -18.16 19.35 -4.82
CA VAL A 119 -17.01 18.84 -4.06
C VAL A 119 -15.90 19.89 -4.09
N THR A 120 -15.33 20.22 -2.93
CA THR A 120 -14.26 21.22 -2.86
C THR A 120 -12.93 20.67 -3.40
N GLY A 121 -12.03 21.58 -3.80
CA GLY A 121 -10.67 21.23 -4.21
C GLY A 121 -9.89 20.50 -3.11
N ASN A 122 -10.16 20.84 -1.85
CA ASN A 122 -9.58 20.22 -0.66
C ASN A 122 -9.92 18.72 -0.57
N ILE A 123 -11.21 18.39 -0.67
CA ILE A 123 -11.67 16.99 -0.66
C ILE A 123 -11.08 16.23 -1.85
N ARG A 124 -11.08 16.81 -3.06
CA ARG A 124 -10.44 16.18 -4.23
C ARG A 124 -8.96 15.89 -4.04
N SER A 125 -8.25 16.83 -3.41
CA SER A 125 -6.81 16.74 -3.13
C SER A 125 -6.52 15.65 -2.10
N THR A 126 -7.23 15.63 -0.96
CA THR A 126 -6.99 14.63 0.09
C THR A 126 -7.27 13.20 -0.40
N LEU A 127 -8.26 13.02 -1.27
CA LEU A 127 -8.56 11.71 -1.89
C LEU A 127 -7.48 11.21 -2.86
N LYS A 128 -6.44 11.99 -3.16
CA LYS A 128 -5.21 11.52 -3.86
C LYS A 128 -4.25 10.79 -2.93
N ASN A 129 -4.39 10.92 -1.61
CA ASN A 129 -3.49 10.28 -0.65
C ASN A 129 -3.57 8.74 -0.79
N PRO A 130 -2.45 8.04 -1.04
CA PRO A 130 -2.42 6.59 -1.21
C PRO A 130 -2.57 5.82 0.11
N SER A 131 -2.50 6.51 1.26
CA SER A 131 -2.66 5.88 2.57
C SER A 131 -4.00 5.17 2.69
N ARG A 132 -4.04 4.03 3.41
CA ARG A 132 -5.28 3.26 3.61
C ARG A 132 -6.24 3.93 4.59
N PHE A 133 -5.71 4.65 5.58
CA PHE A 133 -6.49 5.34 6.59
C PHE A 133 -5.78 6.63 7.02
N TRP A 134 -6.50 7.76 7.05
CA TRP A 134 -5.96 9.04 7.52
C TRP A 134 -7.06 9.97 8.03
N SER A 135 -6.69 10.92 8.90
CA SER A 135 -7.60 11.94 9.40
C SER A 135 -7.74 13.10 8.41
N ILE A 136 -8.97 13.59 8.27
CA ILE A 136 -9.31 14.77 7.48
C ILE A 136 -10.07 15.81 8.32
N ASN A 137 -9.83 15.86 9.63
CA ASN A 137 -10.48 16.79 10.55
C ASN A 137 -10.32 18.28 10.17
N HIS A 138 -9.23 18.62 9.48
CA HIS A 138 -8.97 19.96 8.96
C HIS A 138 -9.89 20.35 7.78
N TYR A 139 -10.60 19.38 7.19
CA TYR A 139 -11.64 19.58 6.17
C TYR A 139 -13.05 19.29 6.72
N SER A 140 -13.24 19.36 8.04
CA SER A 140 -14.52 19.07 8.69
C SER A 140 -15.69 19.86 8.12
N GLU A 141 -15.51 21.16 7.86
CA GLU A 141 -16.54 22.01 7.25
C GLU A 141 -16.92 21.52 5.84
N ASP A 142 -15.93 21.11 5.03
CA ASP A 142 -16.18 20.60 3.67
C ASP A 142 -16.95 19.27 3.72
N VAL A 143 -16.63 18.40 4.68
CA VAL A 143 -17.35 17.12 4.87
C VAL A 143 -18.77 17.36 5.36
N GLU A 144 -18.99 18.30 6.27
CA GLU A 144 -20.33 18.64 6.76
C GLU A 144 -21.21 19.24 5.64
N ARG A 145 -20.62 20.06 4.74
CA ARG A 145 -21.34 20.51 3.54
C ARG A 145 -21.79 19.33 2.69
N LEU A 146 -20.90 18.35 2.44
CA LEU A 146 -21.27 17.14 1.72
C LEU A 146 -22.37 16.36 2.45
N LEU A 147 -22.35 16.27 3.78
CA LEU A 147 -23.39 15.61 4.58
C LEU A 147 -24.75 16.31 4.51
N LEU A 148 -24.77 17.64 4.34
CA LEU A 148 -26.00 18.43 4.23
C LEU A 148 -26.59 18.45 2.80
N SER A 149 -25.75 18.34 1.76
CA SER A 149 -26.21 18.34 0.36
C SER A 149 -27.08 17.13 0.01
N GLN A 150 -28.02 17.26 -0.92
CA GLN A 150 -28.77 16.09 -1.41
C GLN A 150 -27.89 15.22 -2.31
N GLU A 151 -28.10 13.91 -2.30
CA GLU A 151 -27.31 12.97 -3.12
C GLU A 151 -27.48 13.24 -4.64
N SER A 152 -28.65 13.76 -5.06
CA SER A 152 -28.89 14.23 -6.43
C SER A 152 -27.93 15.34 -6.87
N ASP A 153 -27.53 16.21 -5.94
CA ASP A 153 -26.66 17.35 -6.24
C ASP A 153 -25.18 16.93 -6.25
N LEU A 154 -24.88 15.81 -5.58
CA LEU A 154 -23.53 15.24 -5.44
C LEU A 154 -23.20 14.19 -6.52
N SER A 155 -24.21 13.73 -7.25
CA SER A 155 -24.07 12.88 -8.42
C SER A 155 -24.00 13.76 -9.66
N LYS A 156 -22.79 13.89 -10.24
CA LYS A 156 -22.68 14.55 -11.54
C LYS A 156 -23.39 13.66 -12.57
N ARG A 157 -24.14 14.22 -13.54
CA ARG A 157 -24.34 13.51 -14.81
C ARG A 157 -22.94 13.28 -15.36
N GLN A 158 -22.40 12.06 -15.20
CA GLN A 158 -21.08 11.71 -15.70
C GLN A 158 -21.03 12.11 -17.18
N ASP A 159 -20.03 12.93 -17.54
CA ASP A 159 -19.76 13.18 -18.96
C ASP A 159 -19.47 11.84 -19.66
N HIS A 160 -19.68 11.79 -20.98
CA HIS A 160 -19.58 10.54 -21.74
C HIS A 160 -18.24 9.83 -21.56
N GLU A 161 -17.16 10.60 -21.37
CA GLU A 161 -15.80 10.11 -21.14
C GLU A 161 -15.67 9.43 -19.77
N SER A 162 -16.10 10.06 -18.67
CA SER A 162 -16.06 9.47 -17.33
C SER A 162 -16.90 8.19 -17.24
N ARG A 163 -18.03 8.13 -17.97
CA ARG A 163 -18.87 6.91 -18.05
C ARG A 163 -18.14 5.75 -18.70
N LEU A 164 -17.42 6.03 -19.79
CA LEU A 164 -16.61 5.06 -20.51
C LEU A 164 -15.48 4.56 -19.61
N GLU A 165 -14.70 5.46 -19.00
CA GLU A 165 -13.61 5.10 -18.08
C GLU A 165 -14.11 4.26 -16.90
N SER A 166 -15.21 4.65 -16.27
CA SER A 166 -15.82 3.89 -15.16
C SER A 166 -16.29 2.51 -15.61
N SER A 167 -16.91 2.40 -16.78
CA SER A 167 -17.40 1.13 -17.32
C SER A 167 -16.24 0.19 -17.69
N ILE A 168 -15.19 0.72 -18.32
CA ILE A 168 -13.96 -0.03 -18.60
C ILE A 168 -13.30 -0.49 -17.30
N GLY A 169 -13.13 0.41 -16.31
CA GLY A 169 -12.51 0.08 -15.02
C GLY A 169 -13.30 -0.97 -14.22
N ASN A 170 -14.64 -0.91 -14.27
CA ASN A 170 -15.50 -1.90 -13.63
C ASN A 170 -15.34 -3.28 -14.29
N VAL A 171 -15.46 -3.37 -15.62
CA VAL A 171 -15.27 -4.64 -16.35
C VAL A 171 -13.86 -5.18 -16.13
N PHE A 172 -12.85 -4.31 -16.19
CA PHE A 172 -11.47 -4.69 -15.96
C PHE A 172 -11.28 -5.31 -14.57
N ASN A 173 -11.82 -4.70 -13.51
CA ASN A 173 -11.73 -5.26 -12.16
C ASN A 173 -12.53 -6.56 -11.98
N GLU A 174 -13.60 -6.75 -12.74
CA GLU A 174 -14.35 -8.02 -12.74
C GLU A 174 -13.56 -9.15 -13.38
N VAL A 175 -12.77 -8.87 -14.41
CA VAL A 175 -12.04 -9.90 -15.18
C VAL A 175 -10.58 -10.08 -14.75
N PHE A 176 -9.94 -9.04 -14.21
CA PHE A 176 -8.53 -9.06 -13.85
C PHE A 176 -8.34 -9.58 -12.43
N ASP A 177 -7.77 -10.78 -12.33
CA ASP A 177 -7.37 -11.36 -11.05
C ASP A 177 -5.94 -10.93 -10.71
N GLU A 178 -5.84 -9.91 -9.87
CA GLU A 178 -4.55 -9.34 -9.42
C GLU A 178 -3.70 -10.35 -8.64
N LYS A 179 -4.33 -11.22 -7.85
CA LYS A 179 -3.62 -12.24 -7.07
C LYS A 179 -3.00 -13.27 -8.00
N LEU A 180 -3.79 -13.77 -8.96
CA LEU A 180 -3.31 -14.70 -9.97
C LEU A 180 -2.22 -14.08 -10.85
N PHE A 181 -2.35 -12.80 -11.20
CA PHE A 181 -1.32 -12.06 -11.93
C PHE A 181 -0.01 -12.01 -11.14
N ALA A 182 -0.06 -11.58 -9.87
CA ALA A 182 1.12 -11.47 -9.02
C ALA A 182 1.80 -12.83 -8.80
N GLU A 183 1.03 -13.90 -8.58
CA GLU A 183 1.54 -15.26 -8.43
C GLU A 183 2.24 -15.75 -9.70
N LYS A 184 1.55 -15.70 -10.85
CA LYS A 184 2.13 -16.15 -12.13
C LYS A 184 3.35 -15.34 -12.54
N LEU A 185 3.33 -14.02 -12.29
CA LEU A 185 4.47 -13.17 -12.60
C LEU A 185 5.66 -13.53 -11.71
N PHE A 186 5.45 -13.66 -10.40
CA PHE A 186 6.51 -14.02 -9.47
C PHE A 186 7.15 -15.37 -9.80
N ASP A 187 6.34 -16.39 -10.07
CA ASP A 187 6.82 -17.72 -10.46
C ASP A 187 7.63 -17.62 -11.75
N LYS A 188 7.10 -16.91 -12.76
CA LYS A 188 7.78 -16.79 -14.05
C LYS A 188 9.13 -16.07 -13.96
N LEU A 189 9.20 -14.99 -13.19
CA LEU A 189 10.44 -14.24 -13.00
C LEU A 189 11.45 -15.05 -12.16
N SER A 190 10.97 -15.80 -11.17
CA SER A 190 11.81 -16.67 -10.33
C SER A 190 12.39 -17.88 -11.08
N GLU A 191 11.68 -18.38 -12.10
CA GLU A 191 12.18 -19.39 -13.03
C GLU A 191 13.21 -18.82 -14.02
N GLN A 192 13.06 -17.56 -14.41
CA GLN A 192 13.87 -16.94 -15.47
C GLN A 192 15.16 -16.32 -14.97
N PHE A 193 15.18 -15.74 -13.77
CA PHE A 193 16.32 -14.97 -13.27
C PHE A 193 17.07 -15.70 -12.16
N THR A 194 18.39 -15.64 -12.24
CA THR A 194 19.32 -16.19 -11.26
C THR A 194 20.36 -15.16 -10.81
N ARG A 195 20.68 -15.15 -9.52
CA ARG A 195 21.77 -14.36 -8.92
C ARG A 195 21.83 -12.91 -9.43
N GLU A 196 22.83 -12.57 -10.24
CA GLU A 196 23.07 -11.21 -10.76
C GLU A 196 21.99 -10.74 -11.74
N GLU A 197 21.27 -11.65 -12.40
CA GLU A 197 20.18 -11.31 -13.32
C GLU A 197 19.01 -10.64 -12.59
N TRP A 198 18.82 -10.97 -11.31
CA TRP A 198 17.85 -10.27 -10.46
C TRP A 198 18.18 -8.80 -10.29
N GLU A 199 19.47 -8.44 -10.19
CA GLU A 199 19.87 -7.04 -10.07
C GLU A 199 19.50 -6.26 -11.34
N TYR A 200 19.74 -6.84 -12.52
CA TYR A 200 19.33 -6.24 -13.80
C TYR A 200 17.82 -6.08 -13.90
N ALA A 201 17.07 -7.13 -13.57
CA ALA A 201 15.61 -7.12 -13.61
C ALA A 201 15.02 -6.07 -12.66
N LEU A 202 15.52 -6.01 -11.43
CA LEU A 202 15.07 -5.06 -10.42
C LEU A 202 15.42 -3.62 -10.80
N VAL A 203 16.63 -3.34 -11.30
CA VAL A 203 17.01 -2.00 -11.78
C VAL A 203 16.09 -1.55 -12.89
N TYR A 204 15.83 -2.41 -13.87
CA TYR A 204 14.94 -2.09 -14.99
C TYR A 204 13.50 -1.86 -14.53
N GLY A 205 12.96 -2.73 -13.67
CA GLY A 205 11.62 -2.60 -13.13
C GLY A 205 11.43 -1.39 -12.23
N LEU A 206 12.40 -1.09 -11.36
CA LEU A 206 12.37 0.10 -10.50
C LEU A 206 12.45 1.38 -11.32
N LYS A 207 13.18 1.42 -12.44
CA LYS A 207 13.19 2.56 -13.36
C LYS A 207 11.82 2.81 -14.00
N GLN A 208 11.07 1.75 -14.30
CA GLN A 208 9.70 1.90 -14.81
C GLN A 208 8.76 2.44 -13.72
N LEU A 209 8.87 1.95 -12.48
CA LEU A 209 8.07 2.45 -11.36
C LEU A 209 8.40 3.89 -10.97
N PHE A 210 9.69 4.24 -10.98
CA PHE A 210 10.20 5.52 -10.49
C PHE A 210 11.05 6.21 -11.56
N PRO A 211 10.43 6.71 -12.64
CA PRO A 211 11.16 7.27 -13.79
C PRO A 211 11.96 8.53 -13.47
N TYR A 212 11.70 9.17 -12.33
CA TYR A 212 12.39 10.39 -11.89
C TYR A 212 13.53 10.11 -10.91
N TYR A 213 13.74 8.86 -10.48
CA TYR A 213 14.83 8.50 -9.58
C TYR A 213 16.03 8.04 -10.40
N GLN A 214 17.24 8.39 -9.96
CA GLN A 214 18.45 7.82 -10.53
C GLN A 214 18.68 6.45 -9.88
N ILE A 215 18.53 5.38 -10.65
CA ILE A 215 18.62 4.00 -10.17
C ILE A 215 19.75 3.32 -10.93
N ASP A 216 20.81 2.92 -10.24
CA ASP A 216 22.01 2.37 -10.85
C ASP A 216 22.36 1.01 -10.24
N ARG A 217 22.77 0.08 -11.10
CA ARG A 217 23.45 -1.13 -10.66
C ARG A 217 24.90 -0.77 -10.34
N VAL A 218 25.30 -0.95 -9.09
CA VAL A 218 26.67 -0.71 -8.61
C VAL A 218 27.35 -2.00 -8.13
N GLY A 219 26.63 -3.13 -8.13
CA GLY A 219 27.16 -4.45 -7.83
C GLY A 219 28.27 -4.90 -8.80
N GLY A 220 29.17 -5.76 -8.32
CA GLY A 220 30.34 -6.24 -9.08
C GLY A 220 31.61 -6.29 -8.24
N LYS A 221 32.77 -6.00 -8.86
CA LYS A 221 34.08 -6.12 -8.17
C LYS A 221 34.22 -5.15 -6.98
N GLU A 222 33.64 -3.96 -7.10
CA GLU A 222 33.65 -2.91 -6.07
C GLU A 222 32.65 -3.16 -4.94
N GLU A 223 31.69 -4.09 -5.11
CA GLU A 223 30.72 -4.47 -4.09
C GLU A 223 31.40 -4.94 -2.79
N LYS A 224 32.62 -5.47 -2.87
CA LYS A 224 33.40 -5.82 -1.67
C LYS A 224 33.67 -4.62 -0.76
N ASN A 225 33.72 -3.42 -1.33
CA ASN A 225 34.05 -2.18 -0.63
C ASN A 225 32.80 -1.50 -0.06
N HIS A 226 31.67 -1.53 -0.78
CA HIS A 226 30.45 -0.81 -0.39
C HIS A 226 29.24 -1.69 -0.06
N GLY A 227 29.25 -2.96 -0.44
CA GLY A 227 28.21 -3.94 -0.13
C GLY A 227 26.81 -3.56 -0.63
N THR A 228 26.74 -2.87 -1.76
CA THR A 228 25.50 -2.38 -2.38
C THR A 228 25.45 -2.94 -3.80
N ASP A 229 24.33 -3.55 -4.20
CA ASP A 229 24.13 -4.04 -5.56
C ASP A 229 23.39 -3.01 -6.42
N ILE A 230 22.40 -2.34 -5.82
CA ILE A 230 21.58 -1.30 -6.46
C ILE A 230 21.60 -0.05 -5.60
N LEU A 231 21.89 1.09 -6.21
CA LEU A 231 21.88 2.41 -5.56
C LEU A 231 20.78 3.26 -6.18
N ILE A 232 19.88 3.77 -5.35
CA ILE A 232 18.86 4.73 -5.76
C ILE A 232 19.24 6.09 -5.19
N LYS A 233 19.44 7.09 -6.06
CA LYS A 233 19.71 8.47 -5.68
C LYS A 233 18.48 9.34 -5.87
N LEU A 234 18.29 10.24 -4.92
CA LEU A 234 17.17 11.15 -4.81
C LEU A 234 17.71 12.56 -4.60
N PRO A 235 17.07 13.58 -5.21
CA PRO A 235 17.45 14.96 -4.95
C PRO A 235 17.27 15.30 -3.47
N SER A 236 18.28 15.96 -2.90
CA SER A 236 18.18 16.53 -1.57
C SER A 236 17.55 17.92 -1.61
N ILE A 237 16.91 18.30 -0.52
CA ILE A 237 16.46 19.69 -0.31
C ILE A 237 17.68 20.60 -0.07
N LEU A 238 18.78 20.04 0.42
CA LEU A 238 20.04 20.74 0.68
C LEU A 238 20.99 20.54 -0.51
N SER A 239 21.64 21.61 -0.96
CA SER A 239 22.51 21.58 -2.14
C SER A 239 23.86 20.88 -1.93
N ASN A 240 24.14 20.37 -0.73
CA ASN A 240 25.46 19.86 -0.36
C ASN A 240 25.58 18.34 -0.35
N HIS A 241 24.50 17.57 -0.56
CA HIS A 241 24.53 16.11 -0.68
C HIS A 241 23.30 15.63 -1.43
N GLU A 242 23.30 14.41 -1.95
CA GLU A 242 22.07 13.74 -2.42
C GLU A 242 21.60 12.73 -1.37
N TYR A 243 20.31 12.38 -1.37
CA TYR A 243 19.84 11.25 -0.57
C TYR A 243 20.02 9.95 -1.36
N ALA A 244 20.32 8.87 -0.66
CA ALA A 244 20.50 7.57 -1.30
C ALA A 244 19.85 6.42 -0.53
N ILE A 245 19.38 5.42 -1.27
CA ILE A 245 18.92 4.13 -0.76
C ILE A 245 19.89 3.08 -1.31
N ALA A 246 20.53 2.34 -0.41
CA ALA A 246 21.41 1.23 -0.78
C ALA A 246 20.62 -0.08 -0.69
N ILE A 247 20.66 -0.89 -1.74
CA ILE A 247 19.96 -2.16 -1.83
C ILE A 247 20.97 -3.27 -2.10
N GLN A 248 20.90 -4.34 -1.32
CA GLN A 248 21.61 -5.60 -1.54
C GLN A 248 20.62 -6.67 -2.00
N VAL A 249 20.96 -7.46 -3.01
CA VAL A 249 20.11 -8.51 -3.57
C VAL A 249 20.73 -9.87 -3.30
N LYS A 250 19.96 -10.79 -2.70
CA LYS A 250 20.40 -12.16 -2.41
C LYS A 250 19.42 -13.17 -2.98
N ASP A 251 19.87 -13.88 -4.00
CA ASP A 251 19.14 -15.01 -4.58
C ASP A 251 19.35 -16.29 -3.76
N TYR A 252 18.69 -16.37 -2.61
CA TYR A 252 18.87 -17.44 -1.63
C TYR A 252 17.54 -17.98 -1.12
N ASP A 253 17.48 -19.29 -0.93
CA ASP A 253 16.35 -20.03 -0.34
C ASP A 253 16.70 -20.57 1.05
N GLY A 254 15.74 -20.63 1.95
CA GLY A 254 15.94 -21.06 3.34
C GLY A 254 16.65 -20.02 4.22
N PHE A 255 17.63 -20.46 5.00
CA PHE A 255 18.20 -19.67 6.11
C PHE A 255 19.33 -18.73 5.68
N VAL A 256 19.08 -17.42 5.79
CA VAL A 256 20.04 -16.38 5.41
C VAL A 256 20.88 -15.97 6.62
N GLY A 257 22.21 -16.02 6.45
CA GLY A 257 23.19 -15.62 7.46
C GLY A 257 23.28 -14.11 7.68
N GLU A 258 23.75 -13.70 8.86
CA GLU A 258 23.90 -12.28 9.25
C GLU A 258 25.00 -11.52 8.47
N GLU A 259 25.84 -12.23 7.70
CA GLU A 259 26.86 -11.61 6.87
C GLU A 259 26.27 -10.62 5.85
N VAL A 260 25.00 -10.79 5.46
CA VAL A 260 24.30 -9.84 4.58
C VAL A 260 24.14 -8.46 5.23
N ILE A 261 23.93 -8.40 6.55
CA ILE A 261 23.84 -7.15 7.32
C ILE A 261 25.21 -6.49 7.36
N ARG A 262 26.26 -7.28 7.67
CA ARG A 262 27.63 -6.78 7.69
C ARG A 262 28.07 -6.26 6.32
N GLN A 263 27.59 -6.86 5.25
CA GLN A 263 27.87 -6.43 3.89
C GLN A 263 27.23 -5.06 3.60
N ILE A 264 25.91 -4.93 3.76
CA ILE A 264 25.21 -3.67 3.44
C ILE A 264 25.59 -2.53 4.39
N ASN A 265 26.00 -2.81 5.63
CA ASN A 265 26.46 -1.78 6.55
C ASN A 265 27.78 -1.11 6.12
N ARG A 266 28.53 -1.67 5.16
CA ARG A 266 29.71 -0.99 4.56
C ARG A 266 29.30 0.24 3.75
N ALA A 267 28.06 0.26 3.27
CA ALA A 267 27.50 1.34 2.48
C ALA A 267 27.51 2.68 3.25
N ASP A 268 27.33 2.66 4.58
CA ASP A 268 27.27 3.85 5.44
C ASP A 268 28.53 4.72 5.32
N ALA A 269 29.70 4.10 5.45
CA ALA A 269 30.98 4.81 5.37
C ALA A 269 31.34 5.16 3.93
N TYR A 270 31.11 4.24 2.98
CA TYR A 270 31.52 4.41 1.60
C TYR A 270 30.73 5.51 0.89
N TRP A 271 29.39 5.50 0.96
CA TRP A 271 28.60 6.47 0.22
C TRP A 271 28.67 7.88 0.83
N ALA A 272 28.99 7.98 2.12
CA ALA A 272 29.29 9.28 2.74
C ALA A 272 30.51 9.96 2.11
N THR A 273 31.53 9.22 1.66
CA THR A 273 32.69 9.81 0.96
C THR A 273 32.34 10.29 -0.45
N GLU A 274 31.30 9.73 -1.06
CA GLU A 274 30.76 10.12 -2.37
C GLU A 274 29.68 11.22 -2.26
N ASN A 275 29.63 11.91 -1.12
CA ASN A 275 28.68 13.00 -0.86
C ASN A 275 27.20 12.57 -0.93
N LEU A 276 26.92 11.30 -0.60
CA LEU A 276 25.57 10.76 -0.50
C LEU A 276 25.21 10.53 0.97
N LYS A 277 24.02 10.97 1.36
CA LYS A 277 23.43 10.65 2.66
C LYS A 277 22.49 9.45 2.50
N LEU A 278 22.91 8.30 3.01
CA LEU A 278 22.03 7.14 3.06
C LEU A 278 20.85 7.41 4.00
N ILE A 279 19.64 7.24 3.46
CA ILE A 279 18.38 7.37 4.19
C ILE A 279 17.75 6.01 4.48
N GLU A 280 18.13 4.97 3.74
CA GLU A 280 17.58 3.63 3.89
C GLU A 280 18.58 2.58 3.36
N LYS A 281 18.68 1.46 4.05
CA LYS A 281 19.39 0.25 3.61
C LYS A 281 18.39 -0.90 3.50
N ILE A 282 18.35 -1.57 2.35
CA ILE A 282 17.41 -2.65 2.08
C ILE A 282 18.17 -3.90 1.64
N VAL A 283 17.79 -5.05 2.16
CA VAL A 283 18.22 -6.35 1.65
C VAL A 283 17.01 -7.06 1.05
N ILE A 284 17.06 -7.31 -0.26
CA ILE A 284 16.05 -8.08 -0.99
C ILE A 284 16.51 -9.53 -1.05
N ILE A 285 15.69 -10.44 -0.52
CA ILE A 285 15.94 -11.88 -0.55
C ILE A 285 14.84 -12.52 -1.40
N THR A 286 15.23 -13.14 -2.52
CA THR A 286 14.28 -13.47 -3.59
C THR A 286 13.38 -14.65 -3.27
N LYS A 287 13.88 -15.67 -2.55
CA LYS A 287 13.20 -16.95 -2.34
C LYS A 287 12.89 -17.25 -0.87
N ALA A 288 13.74 -16.80 0.05
CA ALA A 288 13.58 -17.08 1.47
C ALA A 288 12.30 -16.44 2.06
N LYS A 289 11.73 -17.15 3.04
CA LYS A 289 10.58 -16.71 3.81
C LYS A 289 10.98 -15.95 5.06
N LYS A 290 10.15 -14.98 5.47
CA LYS A 290 10.39 -14.15 6.65
C LYS A 290 10.32 -14.97 7.95
N GLU A 291 9.40 -15.92 8.03
CA GLU A 291 9.13 -16.73 9.23
C GLU A 291 10.32 -17.60 9.63
N GLU A 292 11.13 -18.00 8.64
CA GLU A 292 12.32 -18.81 8.82
C GLU A 292 13.57 -17.96 9.16
N ASN A 293 13.45 -16.63 9.03
CA ASN A 293 14.58 -15.68 9.09
C ASN A 293 14.34 -14.51 10.05
N VAL A 294 13.42 -14.65 11.01
CA VAL A 294 13.02 -13.59 11.96
C VAL A 294 14.22 -12.96 12.69
N ARG A 295 15.26 -13.74 13.00
CA ARG A 295 16.50 -13.27 13.64
C ARG A 295 17.17 -12.09 12.92
N LEU A 296 17.06 -12.00 11.59
CA LEU A 296 17.65 -10.91 10.82
C LEU A 296 16.98 -9.57 11.15
N LEU A 297 15.69 -9.61 11.48
CA LEU A 297 14.90 -8.43 11.85
C LEU A 297 15.22 -7.95 13.27
N GLU A 298 15.70 -8.84 14.14
CA GLU A 298 16.05 -8.53 15.52
C GLU A 298 17.47 -7.96 15.64
N HIS A 299 18.36 -8.34 14.73
CA HIS A 299 19.79 -8.04 14.82
C HIS A 299 20.14 -6.57 14.51
N ASP A 300 19.59 -5.99 13.43
CA ASP A 300 19.87 -4.59 13.05
C ASP A 300 18.62 -3.90 12.51
N LYS A 301 18.04 -3.01 13.32
CA LYS A 301 16.83 -2.26 12.96
C LYS A 301 17.08 -1.17 11.91
N SER A 302 18.34 -0.86 11.57
CA SER A 302 18.68 0.10 10.52
C SER A 302 18.61 -0.49 9.12
N VAL A 303 18.54 -1.82 9.00
CA VAL A 303 18.43 -2.54 7.73
C VAL A 303 17.02 -3.09 7.57
N LYS A 304 16.37 -2.77 6.45
CA LYS A 304 15.07 -3.34 6.08
C LYS A 304 15.26 -4.58 5.23
N PHE A 305 14.37 -5.55 5.39
CA PHE A 305 14.37 -6.78 4.60
C PHE A 305 13.09 -6.86 3.77
N ILE A 306 13.23 -7.28 2.51
CA ILE A 306 12.14 -7.65 1.61
C ILE A 306 12.33 -9.13 1.30
N PHE A 307 11.46 -10.00 1.82
CA PHE A 307 11.49 -11.43 1.55
C PHE A 307 10.63 -11.76 0.33
N ALA A 308 10.57 -13.05 -0.04
CA ALA A 308 9.86 -13.51 -1.24
C ALA A 308 8.41 -12.99 -1.32
N HIS A 309 7.69 -12.95 -0.20
CA HIS A 309 6.31 -12.46 -0.15
C HIS A 309 6.22 -10.96 -0.47
N GLU A 310 7.04 -10.12 0.17
CA GLU A 310 7.06 -8.68 -0.12
C GLU A 310 7.61 -8.38 -1.52
N LEU A 311 8.59 -9.17 -1.99
CA LEU A 311 9.14 -9.06 -3.34
C LEU A 311 8.07 -9.35 -4.40
N LYS A 312 7.21 -10.36 -4.19
CA LYS A 312 6.05 -10.62 -5.06
C LYS A 312 5.16 -9.37 -5.19
N GLY A 313 4.91 -8.68 -4.08
CA GLY A 313 4.18 -7.41 -4.10
C GLY A 313 4.86 -6.35 -4.95
N LEU A 314 6.17 -6.13 -4.75
CA LEU A 314 6.95 -5.18 -5.55
C LEU A 314 6.93 -5.53 -7.04
N LEU A 315 7.11 -6.80 -7.40
CA LEU A 315 7.11 -7.26 -8.79
C LEU A 315 5.73 -7.13 -9.44
N SER A 316 4.65 -7.30 -8.68
CA SER A 316 3.29 -7.02 -9.16
C SER A 316 3.12 -5.56 -9.56
N GLU A 317 3.57 -4.62 -8.72
CA GLU A 317 3.53 -3.20 -9.03
C GLU A 317 4.39 -2.86 -10.26
N ILE A 318 5.60 -3.43 -10.34
CA ILE A 318 6.45 -3.32 -11.54
C ILE A 318 5.70 -3.82 -12.77
N GLY A 319 5.13 -5.02 -12.72
CA GLY A 319 4.40 -5.64 -13.83
C GLY A 319 3.21 -4.80 -14.30
N LYS A 320 2.41 -4.26 -13.37
CA LYS A 320 1.31 -3.34 -13.66
C LYS A 320 1.79 -2.09 -14.40
N SER A 321 2.93 -1.53 -14.00
CA SER A 321 3.48 -0.34 -14.67
C SER A 321 3.83 -0.60 -16.14
N PHE A 322 4.33 -1.80 -16.48
CA PHE A 322 4.62 -2.19 -17.87
C PHE A 322 3.38 -2.28 -18.76
N ILE A 323 2.23 -2.64 -18.18
CA ILE A 323 0.96 -2.76 -18.91
C ILE A 323 0.08 -1.52 -18.77
N GLY A 324 0.61 -0.43 -18.20
CA GLY A 324 -0.08 0.85 -18.07
C GLY A 324 -1.14 0.90 -16.97
N MET A 325 -1.16 -0.08 -16.07
CA MET A 325 -2.00 -0.05 -14.87
C MET A 325 -1.32 0.81 -13.80
N LYS A 326 -2.04 1.80 -13.28
CA LYS A 326 -1.56 2.72 -12.23
C LYS A 326 -2.28 2.51 -10.90
#